data_AF-A0A7X1ZM14-F1
#
_entry.id   AF-A0A7X1ZM14-F1
#
_cell.length_a   1.000
_cell.length_b   1.000
_cell.length_c   1.000
_cell.angle_alpha   90.00
_cell.angle_beta   90.00
_cell.angle_gamma   90.00
#
_symmetry.space_group_name_H-M   'P 1'
#
loop_
_entity.id
_entity.type
_entity.pdbx_description
1 polymer ?
#
loop_
_entity_poly.entity_id
_entity_poly.type
_entity_poly.pdbx_seq_one_letter_code
_entity_poly.pdbx_strand_id
1 'polypeptide(L)' 'MERITYLAPRGGFIISPCHSIQPDTSIENIIALYDAILEYGKYPVALRV' A
#
# COMPACT_ATOMS: atom_id res chain seq x y z
N MET A 1 -0.76 -6.86 -3.27
CA MET A 1 0.62 -7.33 -3.04
C MET A 1 1.58 -6.93 -4.17
N GLU A 2 1.27 -7.24 -5.44
CA GLU A 2 2.18 -7.02 -6.58
C GLU A 2 2.78 -5.60 -6.69
N ARG A 3 1.96 -4.56 -6.47
CA ARG A 3 2.43 -3.16 -6.54
C ARG A 3 3.49 -2.84 -5.49
N ILE A 4 3.31 -3.29 -4.24
CA ILE A 4 4.26 -3.05 -3.15
C ILE A 4 5.58 -3.79 -3.43
N THR A 5 5.51 -5.04 -3.87
CA THR A 5 6.71 -5.84 -4.17
C THR A 5 7.51 -5.35 -5.38
N TYR A 6 6.90 -4.59 -6.29
CA TYR A 6 7.59 -4.00 -7.45
C TYR A 6 8.16 -2.60 -7.16
N LEU A 7 7.42 -1.76 -6.45
CA LEU A 7 7.75 -0.34 -6.28
C LEU A 7 8.51 -0.04 -5.00
N ALA A 8 8.25 -0.80 -3.93
CA ALA A 8 8.85 -0.57 -2.64
C ALA A 8 10.25 -1.15 -2.42
N PRO A 9 10.76 -2.18 -3.14
CA PRO A 9 12.07 -2.75 -2.82
C PRO A 9 13.17 -1.68 -2.69
N ARG A 10 14.07 -1.88 -1.73
CA ARG A 10 15.20 -0.99 -1.42
C ARG A 10 14.85 0.33 -0.72
N GLY A 11 13.58 0.58 -0.40
CA GLY A 11 13.18 1.77 0.36
C GLY A 11 12.69 2.91 -0.52
N GLY A 12 12.32 4.03 0.13
CA GLY A 12 11.98 5.28 -0.56
C GLY A 12 10.59 5.34 -1.19
N PHE A 13 9.80 4.28 -1.09
CA PHE A 13 8.42 4.27 -1.58
C PHE A 13 7.43 4.73 -0.50
N ILE A 14 6.70 5.80 -0.78
CA ILE A 14 5.59 6.30 0.02
C ILE A 14 4.30 5.94 -0.72
N ILE A 15 3.37 5.29 -0.02
CA ILE A 15 2.09 4.90 -0.58
C ILE A 15 1.00 5.91 -0.22
N SER A 16 0.20 6.29 -1.21
CA SER A 16 -1.05 7.03 -1.03
C SER A 16 -2.06 6.61 -2.11
N PRO A 17 -3.34 6.93 -1.92
CA PRO A 17 -4.29 7.00 -3.03
C PRO A 17 -3.78 7.95 -4.14
N CYS A 18 -4.15 7.69 -5.40
CA CYS A 18 -3.76 8.52 -6.55
C CYS A 18 -4.42 9.91 -6.54
N HIS A 19 -5.62 9.99 -5.97
CA HIS A 19 -6.38 11.22 -5.74
C HIS A 19 -6.97 11.18 -4.33
N SER A 20 -7.66 12.24 -3.91
CA SER A 20 -8.33 12.29 -2.62
C SER A 20 -9.37 11.16 -2.46
N ILE A 21 -9.54 10.68 -1.22
CA ILE A 21 -10.63 9.78 -0.87
C ILE A 21 -11.95 10.53 -1.02
N GLN A 22 -12.91 9.96 -1.74
CA GLN A 22 -14.21 10.57 -1.99
C GLN A 22 -15.20 10.24 -0.85
N PRO A 23 -16.24 11.07 -0.63
CA PRO A 23 -17.21 10.86 0.46
C PRO A 23 -17.98 9.53 0.37
N ASP A 24 -18.12 8.97 -0.83
CA ASP A 24 -18.79 7.69 -1.10
C ASP A 24 -17.85 6.47 -0.94
N THR A 25 -16.55 6.69 -0.70
CA THR A 25 -15.62 5.59 -0.42
C THR A 25 -15.98 4.97 0.93
N SER A 26 -16.29 3.67 0.92
CA SER A 26 -16.64 2.95 2.13
C SER A 26 -15.47 2.92 3.12
N ILE A 27 -15.79 2.94 4.42
CA ILE A 27 -14.80 2.93 5.50
C ILE A 27 -13.96 1.64 5.43
N GLU A 28 -14.59 0.52 5.08
CA GLU A 28 -13.95 -0.79 4.97
C GLU A 28 -12.83 -0.79 3.94
N ASN A 29 -13.00 -0.09 2.81
CA ASN A 29 -11.95 0.03 1.79
C ASN A 29 -10.76 0.86 2.28
N ILE A 30 -11.02 1.90 3.09
CA ILE A 30 -9.96 2.71 3.69
C ILE A 30 -9.18 1.85 4.69
N ILE A 31 -9.87 1.13 5.57
CA ILE A 31 -9.25 0.22 6.53
C ILE A 31 -8.45 -0.86 5.83
N ALA A 32 -9.00 -1.50 4.78
CA ALA A 32 -8.32 -2.52 4.01
C ALA A 32 -7.01 -2.02 3.36
N LEU A 33 -6.97 -0.76 2.92
CA LEU A 33 -5.73 -0.14 2.44
C LEU A 33 -4.68 -0.04 3.55
N TYR A 34 -5.07 0.44 4.73
CA TYR A 34 -4.17 0.55 5.89
C TYR A 34 -3.66 -0.82 6.35
N ASP A 35 -4.55 -1.80 6.49
CA ASP A 35 -4.19 -3.16 6.91
C ASP A 35 -3.20 -3.80 5.93
N ALA A 36 -3.46 -3.67 4.62
CA ALA A 36 -2.54 -4.16 3.60
C ALA A 36 -1.15 -3.49 3.68
N ILE A 37 -1.08 -2.20 4.02
CA ILE A 37 0.20 -1.49 4.17
C ILE A 37 0.92 -1.96 5.44
N LEU A 38 0.20 -2.17 6.55
CA LEU A 38 0.79 -2.67 7.80
C LEU A 38 1.30 -4.11 7.68
N GLU A 39 0.63 -4.93 6.87
CA GLU A 39 1.00 -6.31 6.62
C GLU A 39 2.16 -6.43 5.61
N TYR A 40 2.09 -5.72 4.48
CA TYR A 40 3.01 -5.94 3.35
C TYR A 40 4.02 -4.81 3.12
N GLY A 41 3.83 -3.63 3.71
CA GLY A 41 4.66 -2.44 3.49
C GLY A 41 5.88 -2.32 4.40
N LYS A 42 6.09 -3.28 5.30
CA LYS A 42 7.24 -3.28 6.23
C LYS A 42 8.52 -3.67 5.50
N TYR A 43 9.57 -2.89 5.72
CA TYR A 43 10.88 -3.19 5.19
C TYR A 43 11.60 -4.25 6.02
N PRO A 44 12.40 -5.14 5.38
CA PRO A 44 12.59 -5.26 3.94
C PRO A 44 11.36 -5.88 3.23
N VAL A 45 10.88 -5.24 2.16
CA VAL A 45 9.82 -5.79 1.32
C VAL A 45 10.41 -6.88 0.43
N ALA A 46 9.79 -8.06 0.41
CA ALA A 46 10.24 -9.18 -0.42
C ALA A 46 10.23 -8.78 -1.91
N LEU A 47 11.35 -9.00 -2.60
CA LEU A 47 11.42 -8.85 -4.05
C LEU A 47 10.55 -9.93 -4.71
N ARG A 48 9.73 -9.52 -5.67
CA ARG A 48 9.21 -10.45 -6.66
C ARG A 48 10.19 -10.44 -7.83
N VAL A 49 10.99 -11.51 -7.94
CA VAL A 49 11.82 -11.81 -9.12
C VAL A 49 11.00 -12.51 -10.19
#